data_AF-A0A1Q8ZXF4-F1
#
_entry.id   AF-A0A1Q8ZXF4-F1
#
_cell.length_a   1.000
_cell.length_b   1.000
_cell.length_c   1.000
_cell.angle_alpha   90.00
_cell.angle_beta   90.00
_cell.angle_gamma   90.00
#
_symmetry.space_group_name_H-M   'P 1'
#
loop_
_entity.id
_entity.type
_entity.pdbx_description
1 polymer ?
#
loop_
_entity_poly.entity_id
_entity_poly.type
_entity_poly.pdbx_seq_one_letter_code
_entity_poly.pdbx_strand_id
1 'polypeptide(L)'
;MNQYQRALDPDVASEESRPVETPVRGQITLKQVKASAPMEAPADDSWLDLPLPDGLPAEAQLSDGEKRRMHGVLSGLLEAIALDHRDSPARLDALLTELGKAADERPKIDTEGLPLTPFQATDYDRYFRVNRQSAEEPAVAMVRSLVQTVRAVTQLFARSPELPVIHVRHQMEGFESHAHLLARTFGLEPLR
;
A
#
# COMPACT_ATOMS: atom_id res chain seq x y z
N MET A 1 1.31 -39.72 10.94
CA MET A 1 0.58 -39.66 9.65
C MET A 1 -0.32 -38.44 9.69
N ASN A 2 -0.18 -37.58 8.69
CA ASN A 2 -0.54 -36.16 8.68
C ASN A 2 -2.03 -35.91 8.35
N GLN A 3 -2.56 -34.80 8.87
CA GLN A 3 -3.95 -34.31 8.70
C GLN A 3 -4.35 -33.93 7.26
N TYR A 4 -3.52 -34.22 6.25
CA TYR A 4 -3.70 -33.79 4.86
C TYR A 4 -4.29 -34.86 3.92
N GLN A 5 -4.80 -35.99 4.44
CA GLN A 5 -5.27 -37.11 3.62
C GLN A 5 -6.79 -37.36 3.65
N ARG A 6 -7.58 -36.41 4.14
CA ARG A 6 -9.05 -36.55 4.22
C ARG A 6 -9.84 -35.81 3.12
N ALA A 7 -9.16 -35.23 2.14
CA ALA A 7 -9.78 -34.39 1.11
C ALA A 7 -10.03 -35.09 -0.24
N LEU A 8 -10.00 -36.44 -0.29
CA LEU A 8 -10.16 -37.21 -1.54
C LEU A 8 -11.08 -38.44 -1.37
N ASP A 9 -12.27 -38.27 -0.80
CA ASP A 9 -13.37 -39.23 -0.98
C ASP A 9 -14.67 -38.50 -1.33
N PRO A 10 -15.23 -38.69 -2.53
CA PRO A 10 -16.48 -38.09 -2.95
C PRO A 10 -17.63 -39.06 -2.73
N ASP A 11 -18.03 -39.33 -1.48
CA ASP A 11 -19.32 -39.95 -1.19
C ASP A 11 -19.61 -39.96 0.31
N VAL A 12 -20.26 -38.91 0.83
CA VAL A 12 -21.31 -39.03 1.84
C VAL A 12 -22.31 -37.90 1.61
N ALA A 13 -23.52 -38.31 1.24
CA ALA A 13 -24.68 -37.49 1.02
C ALA A 13 -25.21 -36.84 2.32
N SER A 14 -25.87 -35.69 2.12
CA SER A 14 -27.04 -35.18 2.85
C SER A 14 -26.94 -35.05 4.38
N GLU A 15 -26.96 -33.81 4.87
CA GLU A 15 -28.12 -33.29 5.62
C GLU A 15 -27.97 -31.80 5.97
N GLU A 16 -29.08 -31.09 5.78
CA GLU A 16 -29.55 -29.89 6.47
C GLU A 16 -28.66 -28.63 6.53
N SER A 17 -28.99 -27.64 5.69
CA SER A 17 -28.76 -26.23 6.00
C SER A 17 -29.68 -25.30 5.18
N ARG A 18 -30.69 -24.76 5.87
CA ARG A 18 -31.33 -23.43 5.81
C ARG A 18 -31.56 -22.75 4.44
N PRO A 19 -32.74 -22.16 4.19
CA PRO A 19 -32.96 -21.35 2.98
C PRO A 19 -32.00 -20.16 2.98
N VAL A 20 -31.07 -20.17 2.03
CA VAL A 20 -30.20 -19.04 1.70
C VAL A 20 -31.08 -18.00 1.03
N GLU A 21 -31.27 -16.87 1.69
CA GLU A 21 -31.80 -15.66 1.06
C GLU A 21 -30.89 -15.31 -0.12
N THR A 22 -31.47 -15.35 -1.31
CA THR A 22 -30.84 -15.00 -2.57
C THR A 22 -30.24 -13.59 -2.45
N PRO A 23 -28.93 -13.39 -2.64
CA PRO A 23 -28.44 -12.04 -2.85
C PRO A 23 -29.03 -11.60 -4.19
N VAL A 24 -29.84 -10.53 -4.15
CA VAL A 24 -30.33 -9.84 -5.34
C VAL A 24 -29.11 -9.46 -6.16
N ARG A 25 -28.87 -10.25 -7.21
CA ARG A 25 -27.81 -10.04 -8.19
C ARG A 25 -28.18 -8.81 -8.99
N GLY A 26 -27.94 -7.64 -8.41
CA GLY A 26 -27.95 -6.38 -9.13
C GLY A 26 -26.91 -6.49 -10.24
N GLN A 27 -27.39 -6.76 -11.45
CA GLN A 27 -26.57 -6.64 -12.65
C GLN A 27 -26.14 -5.18 -12.74
N ILE A 28 -24.94 -4.86 -12.25
CA ILE A 28 -24.28 -3.61 -12.60
C ILE A 28 -23.96 -3.74 -14.08
N THR A 29 -24.87 -3.24 -14.91
CA THR A 29 -24.66 -3.17 -16.35
C THR A 29 -23.62 -2.08 -16.57
N LEU A 30 -22.54 -2.40 -17.27
CA LEU A 30 -21.43 -1.50 -17.67
C LEU A 30 -21.84 -0.19 -18.35
N LYS A 31 -23.14 0.04 -18.58
CA LYS A 31 -23.70 1.28 -19.13
C LYS A 31 -23.73 2.45 -18.14
N GLN A 32 -23.60 2.23 -16.83
CA GLN A 32 -23.70 3.31 -15.83
C GLN A 32 -22.41 4.12 -15.58
N VAL A 33 -21.28 3.73 -16.16
CA VAL A 33 -20.01 4.47 -16.04
C VAL A 33 -19.99 5.76 -16.89
N LYS A 34 -21.00 5.99 -17.74
CA LYS A 34 -21.05 7.12 -18.68
C LYS A 34 -21.45 8.48 -18.08
N ALA A 35 -21.77 8.55 -16.79
CA ALA A 35 -22.20 9.81 -16.14
C ALA A 35 -21.21 10.36 -15.11
N SER A 36 -20.01 9.78 -15.00
CA SER A 36 -18.95 10.42 -14.23
C SER A 36 -18.42 11.61 -15.04
N ALA A 37 -18.43 12.79 -14.43
CA ALA A 37 -17.77 13.98 -14.97
C ALA A 37 -16.36 13.63 -15.47
N PRO A 38 -15.82 14.33 -16.48
CA PRO A 38 -14.46 14.09 -16.94
C PRO A 38 -13.53 14.11 -15.72
N MET A 39 -13.00 12.93 -15.39
CA MET A 39 -12.06 12.76 -14.31
C MET A 39 -10.86 13.59 -14.69
N GLU A 40 -10.63 14.68 -13.95
CA GLU A 40 -9.43 15.50 -14.11
C GLU A 40 -8.24 14.54 -14.10
N ALA A 41 -7.47 14.56 -15.18
CA ALA A 41 -6.29 13.73 -15.29
C ALA A 41 -5.44 13.99 -14.04
N PRO A 42 -5.01 12.95 -13.29
CA PRO A 42 -4.26 13.16 -12.07
C PRO A 42 -3.05 14.04 -12.40
N ALA A 43 -3.02 15.22 -11.81
CA ALA A 43 -1.84 16.05 -11.82
C ALA A 43 -0.73 15.30 -11.06
N ASP A 44 0.45 15.32 -11.67
CA ASP A 44 1.75 14.90 -11.19
C ASP A 44 2.16 13.43 -11.32
N ASP A 45 3.44 13.31 -11.67
CA ASP A 45 4.28 12.13 -11.85
C ASP A 45 4.48 11.34 -10.54
N SER A 46 3.39 11.02 -9.83
CA SER A 46 3.49 10.25 -8.60
C SER A 46 3.79 8.79 -8.95
N TRP A 47 5.07 8.43 -8.85
CA TRP A 47 5.51 7.03 -8.82
C TRP A 47 5.41 6.50 -7.40
N LEU A 48 5.05 5.21 -7.28
CA LEU A 48 5.12 4.48 -6.02
C LEU A 48 6.49 3.81 -5.94
N ASP A 49 7.33 4.29 -5.04
CA ASP A 49 8.64 3.70 -4.77
C ASP A 49 8.44 2.45 -3.90
N LEU A 50 8.74 1.26 -4.43
CA LEU A 50 8.58 0.00 -3.72
C LEU A 50 9.93 -0.69 -3.52
N PRO A 51 10.32 -1.02 -2.29
CA PRO A 51 11.49 -1.86 -2.08
C PRO A 51 11.25 -3.26 -2.66
N LEU A 52 12.28 -3.84 -3.27
CA LEU A 52 12.22 -5.24 -3.70
C LEU A 52 12.14 -6.17 -2.47
N PRO A 53 11.17 -7.11 -2.41
CA PRO A 53 11.04 -8.03 -1.28
C PRO A 53 12.32 -8.82 -1.00
N ASP A 54 12.98 -9.29 -2.06
CA ASP A 54 14.20 -10.12 -1.97
C ASP A 54 15.42 -9.33 -1.50
N GLY A 55 15.35 -8.00 -1.53
CA GLY A 55 16.39 -7.10 -1.06
C GLY A 55 16.19 -6.63 0.39
N LEU A 56 15.05 -6.92 1.02
CA LEU A 56 14.80 -6.45 2.37
C LEU A 56 15.63 -7.23 3.38
N PRO A 57 16.42 -6.55 4.24
CA PRO A 57 17.18 -7.23 5.27
C PRO A 57 16.22 -7.84 6.31
N ALA A 58 16.61 -8.97 6.90
CA ALA A 58 15.85 -9.58 8.00
C ALA A 58 15.76 -8.66 9.22
N GLU A 59 16.79 -7.84 9.45
CA GLU A 59 16.84 -6.81 10.48
C GLU A 59 17.41 -5.51 9.89
N ALA A 60 16.73 -4.38 10.13
CA ALA A 60 17.22 -3.07 9.72
C ALA A 60 18.02 -2.42 10.87
N GLN A 61 19.35 -2.52 10.82
CA GLN A 61 20.21 -1.81 11.78
C GLN A 61 20.35 -0.34 11.38
N LEU A 62 19.58 0.52 12.04
CA LEU A 62 19.66 1.97 11.85
C LEU A 62 20.66 2.61 12.81
N SER A 63 21.43 3.58 12.31
CA SER A 63 22.21 4.49 13.15
C SER A 63 21.30 5.37 14.01
N ASP A 64 21.83 5.96 15.08
CA ASP A 64 21.05 6.88 15.94
C ASP A 64 20.55 8.13 15.19
N GLY A 65 21.25 8.53 14.12
CA GLY A 65 20.79 9.59 13.22
C GLY A 65 19.55 9.14 12.43
N GLU A 66 19.62 7.97 11.81
CA GLU A 66 18.51 7.41 11.04
C GLU A 66 17.31 7.07 11.91
N LYS A 67 17.51 6.53 13.12
CA LYS A 67 16.42 6.27 14.07
C LYS A 67 15.64 7.54 14.40
N ARG A 68 16.35 8.63 14.70
CA ARG A 68 15.71 9.94 14.98
C ARG A 68 14.95 10.46 13.77
N ARG A 69 15.54 10.36 12.58
CA ARG A 69 14.89 10.76 11.32
C ARG A 69 13.63 9.94 11.07
N MET A 70 13.71 8.61 11.13
CA MET A 70 12.57 7.72 10.91
C MET A 70 11.47 7.91 11.96
N HIS A 71 11.84 8.12 13.23
CA HIS A 71 10.89 8.45 14.27
C HIS A 71 10.16 9.77 13.95
N GLY A 72 10.89 10.83 13.59
CA GLY A 72 10.31 12.12 13.21
C GLY A 72 9.32 11.99 12.04
N VAL A 73 9.71 11.28 10.98
CA VAL A 73 8.85 11.07 9.81
C VAL A 73 7.61 10.25 10.15
N LEU A 74 7.75 9.16 10.91
CA LEU A 74 6.62 8.31 11.28
C LEU A 74 5.66 9.01 12.26
N SER A 75 6.17 9.79 13.21
CA SER A 75 5.32 10.65 14.05
C SER A 75 4.59 11.70 13.20
N GLY A 76 5.28 12.37 12.27
CA GLY A 76 4.65 13.32 11.37
C GLY A 76 3.60 12.68 10.44
N LEU A 77 3.79 11.41 10.09
CA LEU A 77 2.79 10.65 9.33
C LEU A 77 1.53 10.39 10.17
N LEU A 78 1.65 10.00 11.44
CA LEU A 78 0.49 9.84 12.33
C LEU A 78 -0.27 11.16 12.51
N GLU A 79 0.47 12.26 12.71
CA GLU A 79 -0.12 13.60 12.73
C GLU A 79 -0.90 13.90 11.45
N ALA A 80 -0.33 13.56 10.28
CA ALA A 80 -0.98 13.78 8.99
C ALA A 80 -2.23 12.90 8.79
N ILE A 81 -2.24 11.68 9.31
CA ILE A 81 -3.41 10.77 9.26
C ILE A 81 -4.55 11.28 10.13
N ALA A 82 -4.24 11.93 11.25
CA ALA A 82 -5.22 12.52 12.16
C ALA A 82 -5.90 13.80 11.61
N LEU A 83 -5.35 14.41 10.54
CA LEU A 83 -5.95 15.57 9.86
C LEU A 83 -7.12 15.18 8.97
N ASP A 84 -7.94 16.17 8.60
CA ASP A 84 -8.89 16.02 7.49
C ASP A 84 -8.11 15.70 6.20
N HIS A 85 -8.69 14.85 5.35
CA HIS A 85 -8.13 14.45 4.06
C HIS A 85 -7.80 15.62 3.13
N ARG A 86 -8.44 16.78 3.33
CA ARG A 86 -8.14 18.01 2.58
C ARG A 86 -6.84 18.69 3.01
N ASP A 87 -6.47 18.55 4.29
CA ASP A 87 -5.31 19.23 4.88
C ASP A 87 -4.08 18.32 4.98
N SER A 88 -4.29 17.00 5.00
CA SER A 88 -3.24 15.97 5.06
C SER A 88 -2.19 16.05 3.93
N PRO A 89 -2.53 16.32 2.64
CA PRO A 89 -1.58 16.23 1.54
C PRO A 89 -0.35 17.13 1.67
N ALA A 90 -0.52 18.37 2.16
CA ALA A 90 0.60 19.30 2.33
C ALA A 90 1.61 18.81 3.38
N ARG A 91 1.12 18.17 4.44
CA ARG A 91 1.98 17.56 5.48
C ARG A 91 2.72 16.35 4.91
N LEU A 92 2.03 15.50 4.14
CA LEU A 92 2.62 14.33 3.50
C LEU A 92 3.69 14.72 2.46
N ASP A 93 3.48 15.80 1.69
CA ASP A 93 4.48 16.32 0.75
C ASP A 93 5.76 16.83 1.45
N ALA A 94 5.60 17.45 2.63
CA ALA A 94 6.75 17.84 3.44
C ALA A 94 7.54 16.63 3.94
N LEU A 95 6.87 15.56 4.38
CA LEU A 95 7.52 14.32 4.80
C LEU A 95 8.26 13.64 3.64
N LEU A 96 7.66 13.61 2.43
CA LEU A 96 8.32 13.08 1.24
C LEU A 96 9.58 13.89 0.88
N THR A 97 9.52 15.21 1.04
CA THR A 97 10.69 16.08 0.84
C THR A 97 11.79 15.80 1.86
N GLU A 98 11.45 15.60 3.13
CA GLU A 98 12.39 15.21 4.19
C GLU A 98 13.04 13.84 3.94
N LEU A 99 12.27 12.90 3.40
CA LEU A 99 12.78 11.58 3.00
C LEU A 99 13.74 11.66 1.80
N GLY A 100 13.74 12.76 1.03
CA GLY A 100 14.61 12.99 -0.13
C GLY A 100 14.02 12.43 -1.42
N LYS A 101 14.84 12.10 -2.41
CA LYS A 101 14.41 11.33 -3.60
C LYS A 101 14.82 9.87 -3.46
N ALA A 102 14.06 8.98 -4.09
CA ALA A 102 14.46 7.60 -4.26
C ALA A 102 15.70 7.53 -5.17
N ALA A 103 16.44 6.43 -5.12
CA ALA A 103 17.56 6.22 -6.03
C ALA A 103 17.03 6.17 -7.48
N ASP A 104 17.72 6.87 -8.39
CA ASP A 104 17.35 6.92 -9.81
C ASP A 104 17.60 5.58 -10.52
N GLU A 105 18.45 4.72 -9.97
CA GLU A 105 18.80 3.43 -10.56
C GLU A 105 17.73 2.38 -10.25
N ARG A 106 17.05 1.91 -11.31
CA ARG A 106 16.07 0.84 -11.21
C ARG A 106 16.77 -0.51 -11.21
N PRO A 107 16.55 -1.35 -10.18
CA PRO A 107 17.11 -2.69 -10.15
C PRO A 107 16.55 -3.52 -11.31
N LYS A 108 17.39 -4.38 -11.87
CA LYS A 108 16.96 -5.35 -12.88
C LYS A 108 15.97 -6.32 -12.24
N ILE A 109 14.81 -6.50 -12.86
CA ILE A 109 13.83 -7.47 -12.40
C ILE A 109 14.30 -8.85 -12.84
N ASP A 110 14.50 -9.73 -11.86
CA ASP A 110 14.68 -11.14 -12.14
C ASP A 110 13.35 -11.74 -12.58
N THR A 111 13.36 -12.39 -13.74
CA THR A 111 12.19 -13.05 -14.33
C THR A 111 12.41 -14.54 -14.50
N GLU A 112 13.46 -15.11 -13.88
CA GLU A 112 13.72 -16.54 -13.89
C GLU A 112 12.52 -17.29 -13.28
N GLY A 113 12.05 -18.33 -13.99
CA GLY A 113 10.89 -19.12 -13.57
C GLY A 113 9.52 -18.45 -13.72
N LEU A 114 9.45 -17.19 -14.18
CA LEU A 114 8.20 -16.48 -14.43
C LEU A 114 7.79 -16.55 -15.91
N PRO A 115 6.48 -16.61 -16.23
CA PRO A 115 5.99 -16.60 -17.61
C PRO A 115 5.97 -15.18 -18.21
N LEU A 116 7.02 -14.38 -17.96
CA LEU A 116 7.14 -13.01 -18.43
C LEU A 116 8.59 -12.64 -18.72
N THR A 117 8.80 -11.74 -19.68
CA THR A 117 10.13 -11.20 -20.02
C THR A 117 10.46 -9.97 -19.17
N PRO A 118 11.75 -9.61 -19.02
CA PRO A 118 12.14 -8.38 -18.32
C PRO A 118 11.50 -7.11 -18.91
N PHE A 119 11.25 -7.10 -20.23
CA PHE A 119 10.54 -6.01 -20.89
C PHE A 119 9.09 -5.92 -20.39
N GLN A 120 8.36 -7.04 -20.33
CA GLN A 120 6.98 -7.07 -19.83
C GLN A 120 6.90 -6.65 -18.36
N ALA A 121 7.86 -7.05 -17.53
CA ALA A 121 7.95 -6.60 -16.14
C ALA A 121 8.13 -5.08 -16.03
N THR A 122 9.04 -4.52 -16.83
CA THR A 122 9.30 -3.07 -16.86
C THR A 122 8.11 -2.29 -17.41
N ASP A 123 7.42 -2.81 -18.43
CA ASP A 123 6.24 -2.20 -19.01
C ASP A 123 5.07 -2.20 -18.02
N TYR A 124 4.89 -3.28 -17.27
CA TYR A 124 3.93 -3.36 -16.17
C TYR A 124 4.21 -2.29 -15.10
N ASP A 125 5.45 -2.20 -14.63
CA ASP A 125 5.85 -1.20 -13.65
C ASP A 125 5.63 0.24 -14.18
N ARG A 126 5.92 0.49 -15.46
CA ARG A 126 5.64 1.78 -16.09
C ARG A 126 4.14 2.08 -16.15
N TYR A 127 3.32 1.10 -16.51
CA TYR A 127 1.87 1.25 -16.60
C TYR A 127 1.26 1.56 -15.22
N PHE A 128 1.70 0.85 -14.17
CA PHE A 128 1.23 1.07 -12.80
C PHE A 128 2.02 2.15 -12.04
N ARG A 129 2.98 2.82 -12.70
CA ARG A 129 3.86 3.84 -12.12
C ARG A 129 4.57 3.36 -10.85
N VAL A 130 5.03 2.12 -10.85
CA VAL A 130 5.83 1.53 -9.78
C VAL A 130 7.30 1.75 -10.10
N ASN A 131 8.03 2.31 -9.14
CA ASN A 131 9.47 2.44 -9.21
C ASN A 131 10.08 1.47 -8.19
N ARG A 132 10.56 0.33 -8.65
CA ARG A 132 11.24 -0.62 -7.75
C ARG A 132 12.56 -0.02 -7.28
N GLN A 133 12.82 -0.12 -5.99
CA GLN A 133 14.00 0.44 -5.34
C GLN A 133 14.93 -0.67 -4.86
N SER A 134 16.23 -0.46 -5.06
CA SER A 134 17.27 -1.32 -4.49
C SER A 134 17.35 -1.15 -2.97
N ALA A 135 18.01 -2.08 -2.31
CA ALA A 135 18.05 -2.22 -0.85
C ALA A 135 19.08 -1.31 -0.14
N GLU A 136 19.52 -0.20 -0.74
CA GLU A 136 20.57 0.63 -0.13
C GLU A 136 20.09 1.30 1.16
N GLU A 137 18.86 1.84 1.16
CA GLU A 137 18.22 2.43 2.33
C GLU A 137 16.82 1.82 2.56
N PRO A 138 16.73 0.55 2.99
CA PRO A 138 15.47 -0.20 2.99
C PRO A 138 14.44 0.43 3.92
N ALA A 139 14.85 0.98 5.06
CA ALA A 139 13.96 1.68 5.97
C ALA A 139 13.35 2.94 5.34
N VAL A 140 14.16 3.74 4.64
CA VAL A 140 13.69 4.95 3.95
C VAL A 140 12.72 4.58 2.83
N ALA A 141 13.02 3.53 2.06
CA ALA A 141 12.14 3.05 1.01
C ALA A 141 10.79 2.56 1.57
N MET A 142 10.80 1.82 2.69
CA MET A 142 9.57 1.34 3.35
C MET A 142 8.73 2.47 3.91
N VAL A 143 9.34 3.47 4.55
CA VAL A 143 8.60 4.63 5.07
C VAL A 143 8.07 5.50 3.94
N ARG A 144 8.89 5.74 2.90
CA ARG A 144 8.48 6.49 1.71
C ARG A 144 7.28 5.87 1.03
N SER A 145 7.30 4.55 0.79
CA SER A 145 6.21 3.85 0.12
C SER A 145 4.90 3.97 0.91
N LEU A 146 4.98 3.92 2.24
CA LEU A 146 3.84 4.14 3.12
C LEU A 146 3.32 5.59 2.99
N VAL A 147 4.19 6.59 3.09
CA VAL A 147 3.80 8.01 2.97
C VAL A 147 3.18 8.30 1.58
N GLN A 148 3.76 7.77 0.50
CA GLN A 148 3.21 7.89 -0.86
C GLN A 148 1.82 7.26 -0.98
N THR A 149 1.64 6.07 -0.39
CA THR A 149 0.35 5.37 -0.38
C THR A 149 -0.70 6.16 0.39
N VAL A 150 -0.38 6.63 1.59
CA VAL A 150 -1.28 7.45 2.42
C VAL A 150 -1.65 8.74 1.68
N ARG A 151 -0.69 9.38 1.01
CA ARG A 151 -0.94 10.57 0.18
C ARG A 151 -1.89 10.29 -0.99
N ALA A 152 -1.65 9.23 -1.74
CA ALA A 152 -2.50 8.87 -2.87
C ALA A 152 -3.94 8.56 -2.41
N VAL A 153 -4.09 7.86 -1.27
CA VAL A 153 -5.40 7.51 -0.71
C VAL A 153 -6.12 8.72 -0.13
N THR A 154 -5.44 9.60 0.59
CA THR A 154 -6.04 10.85 1.10
C THR A 154 -6.51 11.75 -0.05
N GLN A 155 -5.73 11.86 -1.13
CA GLN A 155 -6.15 12.56 -2.35
C GLN A 155 -7.34 11.91 -3.05
N LEU A 156 -7.46 10.57 -3.00
CA LEU A 156 -8.64 9.87 -3.49
C LEU A 156 -9.87 10.22 -2.63
N PHE A 157 -9.74 10.14 -1.31
CA PHE A 157 -10.83 10.45 -0.37
C PHE A 157 -11.29 11.91 -0.47
N ALA A 158 -10.35 12.85 -0.65
CA ALA A 158 -10.68 14.27 -0.85
C ALA A 158 -11.51 14.53 -2.11
N ARG A 159 -11.38 13.69 -3.14
CA ARG A 159 -12.10 13.80 -4.42
C ARG A 159 -13.40 13.02 -4.47
N SER A 160 -13.63 12.11 -3.52
CA SER A 160 -14.79 11.21 -3.48
C SER A 160 -15.56 11.34 -2.17
N PRO A 161 -16.32 12.43 -1.96
CA PRO A 161 -17.10 12.66 -0.74
C PRO A 161 -18.19 11.61 -0.50
N GLU A 162 -18.57 10.84 -1.52
CA GLU A 162 -19.55 9.76 -1.45
C GLU A 162 -19.01 8.46 -0.81
N LEU A 163 -17.71 8.36 -0.54
CA LEU A 163 -17.14 7.16 0.06
C LEU A 163 -17.67 6.95 1.48
N PRO A 164 -18.07 5.71 1.86
CA PRO A 164 -18.56 5.45 3.20
C PRO A 164 -17.48 5.75 4.25
N VAL A 165 -17.80 6.65 5.17
CA VAL A 165 -16.91 7.13 6.25
C VAL A 165 -16.29 5.96 7.04
N ILE A 166 -17.04 4.88 7.24
CA ILE A 166 -16.55 3.69 7.96
C ILE A 166 -15.36 3.02 7.27
N HIS A 167 -15.37 2.94 5.93
CA HIS A 167 -14.27 2.31 5.17
C HIS A 167 -13.05 3.22 5.11
N VAL A 168 -13.29 4.52 4.98
CA VAL A 168 -12.24 5.55 5.07
C VAL A 168 -11.54 5.44 6.42
N ARG A 169 -12.30 5.38 7.53
CA ARG A 169 -11.74 5.24 8.88
C ARG A 169 -10.92 3.95 9.04
N HIS A 170 -11.45 2.80 8.65
CA HIS A 170 -10.71 1.53 8.74
C HIS A 170 -9.42 1.55 7.91
N GLN A 171 -9.42 2.20 6.74
CA GLN A 171 -8.22 2.34 5.93
C GLN A 171 -7.16 3.19 6.64
N MET A 172 -7.56 4.27 7.31
CA MET A 172 -6.66 5.13 8.08
C MET A 172 -6.10 4.42 9.32
N GLU A 173 -6.93 3.69 10.06
CA GLU A 173 -6.50 2.84 11.19
C GLU A 173 -5.48 1.77 10.74
N GLY A 174 -5.65 1.23 9.52
CA GLY A 174 -4.68 0.33 8.90
C GLY A 174 -3.33 1.00 8.63
N PHE A 175 -3.33 2.26 8.18
CA PHE A 175 -2.10 3.02 7.98
C PHE A 175 -1.40 3.37 9.29
N GLU A 176 -2.14 3.76 10.34
CA GLU A 176 -1.56 3.96 11.68
C GLU A 176 -0.91 2.67 12.20
N SER A 177 -1.62 1.54 12.07
CA SER A 177 -1.11 0.23 12.48
C SER A 177 0.18 -0.14 11.73
N HIS A 178 0.27 0.21 10.44
CA HIS A 178 1.47 0.01 9.63
C HIS A 178 2.62 0.93 10.10
N ALA A 179 2.35 2.21 10.38
CA ALA A 179 3.37 3.12 10.91
C ALA A 179 3.96 2.62 12.23
N HIS A 180 3.11 2.12 13.14
CA HIS A 180 3.57 1.49 14.39
C HIS A 180 4.35 0.20 14.15
N LEU A 181 3.96 -0.61 13.16
CA LEU A 181 4.73 -1.81 12.78
C LEU A 181 6.14 -1.43 12.32
N LEU A 182 6.28 -0.45 11.43
CA LEU A 182 7.58 0.03 10.97
C LEU A 182 8.44 0.56 12.13
N ALA A 183 7.85 1.35 13.03
CA ALA A 183 8.56 1.83 14.22
C ALA A 183 9.12 0.68 15.08
N ARG A 184 8.33 -0.38 15.29
CA ARG A 184 8.82 -1.57 16.02
C ARG A 184 9.93 -2.29 15.25
N THR A 185 9.77 -2.48 13.95
CA THR A 185 10.78 -3.12 13.08
C THR A 185 12.12 -2.37 13.12
N PHE A 186 12.08 -1.05 13.21
CA PHE A 186 13.26 -0.18 13.27
C PHE A 186 13.81 0.04 14.69
N GLY A 187 13.21 -0.59 15.71
CA GLY A 187 13.62 -0.45 17.11
C GLY A 187 13.48 0.98 17.64
N LEU A 188 12.43 1.69 17.22
CA LEU A 188 12.13 3.05 17.66
C LEU A 188 11.29 3.03 18.95
N GLU A 189 11.33 4.12 19.69
CA GLU A 189 10.39 4.35 20.79
C GLU A 189 8.93 4.30 20.28
N PRO A 190 7.95 4.01 21.16
CA PRO A 190 6.55 4.06 20.78
C PRO A 190 6.18 5.42 20.22
N LEU A 191 5.70 5.43 18.97
CA LEU A 191 5.09 6.61 18.38
C LEU A 191 3.86 7.01 19.24
N ARG A 192 3.68 8.31 19.46
CA ARG A 192 2.55 8.87 20.20
C ARG A 192 1.54 9.51 19.27
#